data_AF-A0A940L3L7-F1
#
_entry.id   AF-A0A940L3L7-F1
#
_cell.length_a   1.000
_cell.length_b   1.000
_cell.length_c   1.000
_cell.angle_alpha   90.00
_cell.angle_beta   90.00
_cell.angle_gamma   90.00
#
_symmetry.space_group_name_H-M   'P 1'
#
loop_
_entity.id
_entity.type
_entity.pdbx_description
1 polymer ?
#
loop_
_entity_poly.entity_id
_entity_poly.type
_entity_poly.pdbx_seq_one_letter_code
_entity_poly.pdbx_strand_id
1 'polypeptide(L)'
;MRFFIPLFALSLGHVQVQAESAGYKDVLVAFKNVRQSLKQTAGANSCEIPQPSECSFQDYCGTLSKNASNFILYKNAQGREIPNYPLINNVRLMEVCLRQEFPETPTQDPFVYPERFAKGDAALKKLFQERVAQAQETFLDVKGKLLQFIESTRNAQNKNEIDGVIQRIKTVKMSVPDVKDYLSLVVAGCEGPNAFYHPSYHAIKVCPQMLNLPEATLFSTFAHELGHAFDPCSSAKSLIKDQQGQLTLQKGTENSQVLAGATTADTNPFKSVVACLQTDTSIGVKVPSEKQLLANEDNEIKQMTEDFGKLDPAFKQLYVDKKKEISKQYN
;
A
#
# COMPACT_ATOMS: atom_id res chain seq x y z
N MET A 1 21.30 63.95 -35.48
CA MET A 1 19.94 63.36 -35.56
C MET A 1 19.65 62.67 -34.24
N ARG A 2 18.38 62.62 -33.78
CA ARG A 2 17.95 61.85 -32.60
C ARG A 2 17.07 60.69 -33.09
N PHE A 3 17.43 59.45 -32.76
CA PHE A 3 16.56 58.31 -33.02
C PHE A 3 15.59 58.11 -31.86
N PHE A 4 14.29 58.20 -32.15
CA PHE A 4 13.24 57.74 -31.25
C PHE A 4 13.09 56.22 -31.43
N ILE A 5 13.11 55.47 -30.32
CA ILE A 5 12.70 54.06 -30.29
C ILE A 5 11.29 54.03 -29.66
N PRO A 6 10.26 53.55 -30.37
CA PRO A 6 8.92 53.46 -29.79
C PRO A 6 8.85 52.31 -28.78
N LEU A 7 8.34 52.59 -27.58
CA LEU A 7 8.10 51.58 -26.56
C LEU A 7 6.85 50.77 -26.94
N PHE A 8 7.03 49.56 -27.48
CA PHE A 8 5.92 48.65 -27.72
C PHE A 8 5.46 48.04 -26.39
N ALA A 9 4.36 48.55 -25.85
CA ALA A 9 3.71 48.00 -24.67
C ALA A 9 3.02 46.66 -25.00
N LEU A 10 3.76 45.55 -24.88
CA LEU A 10 3.20 44.21 -24.94
C LEU A 10 2.33 43.95 -23.71
N SER A 11 1.03 44.23 -23.85
CA SER A 11 0.02 43.83 -22.88
C SER A 11 -0.11 42.31 -22.86
N LEU A 12 0.61 41.66 -21.93
CA LEU A 12 0.45 40.24 -21.62
C LEU A 12 -0.92 40.00 -20.99
N GLY A 13 -1.93 39.88 -21.85
CA GLY A 13 -3.29 39.53 -21.47
C GLY A 13 -3.27 38.22 -20.69
N HIS A 14 -3.61 38.30 -19.39
CA HIS A 14 -3.79 37.12 -18.57
C HIS A 14 -5.01 36.36 -19.08
N VAL A 15 -4.76 35.31 -19.87
CA VAL A 15 -5.79 34.32 -20.20
C VAL A 15 -6.04 33.50 -18.94
N GLN A 16 -6.86 34.04 -18.04
CA GLN A 16 -7.40 33.28 -16.91
C GLN A 16 -8.31 32.20 -17.50
N VAL A 17 -7.75 31.00 -17.68
CA VAL A 17 -8.52 29.79 -18.02
C VAL A 17 -9.24 29.33 -16.75
N GLN A 18 -10.22 30.12 -16.30
CA GLN A 18 -11.23 29.70 -15.33
C GLN A 18 -12.24 28.75 -16.01
N ALA A 19 -11.72 27.63 -16.51
CA ALA A 19 -12.50 26.48 -16.90
C ALA A 19 -12.93 25.74 -15.61
N GLU A 20 -13.85 26.36 -14.84
CA GLU A 20 -14.59 25.66 -13.79
C GLU A 20 -15.45 24.56 -14.42
N SER A 21 -14.86 23.39 -14.67
CA SER A 21 -15.58 22.24 -15.22
C SER A 21 -16.69 21.84 -14.24
N ALA A 22 -17.94 21.74 -14.72
CA ALA A 22 -19.11 21.52 -13.87
C ALA A 22 -18.94 20.35 -12.88
N GLY A 23 -18.35 19.25 -13.35
CA GLY A 23 -18.09 18.05 -12.53
C GLY A 23 -17.22 18.28 -11.28
N TYR A 24 -16.40 19.34 -11.22
CA TYR A 24 -15.68 19.66 -9.98
C TYR A 24 -16.65 20.11 -8.86
N LYS A 25 -17.69 20.87 -9.20
CA LYS A 25 -18.70 21.32 -8.23
C LYS A 25 -19.53 20.14 -7.73
N ASP A 26 -19.86 19.18 -8.60
CA ASP A 26 -20.55 17.94 -8.23
C ASP A 26 -19.70 17.08 -7.28
N VAL A 27 -18.39 16.96 -7.56
CA VAL A 27 -17.41 16.28 -6.69
C VAL A 27 -17.31 16.94 -5.31
N LEU A 28 -17.25 18.29 -5.24
CA LEU A 28 -17.30 19.00 -3.95
C LEU A 28 -18.61 18.77 -3.17
N VAL A 29 -19.75 18.71 -3.86
CA VAL A 29 -21.05 18.42 -3.24
C VAL A 29 -21.08 17.00 -2.68
N ALA A 30 -20.57 16.01 -3.42
CA ALA A 30 -20.42 14.64 -2.92
C ALA A 30 -19.55 14.60 -1.64
N PHE A 31 -18.40 15.27 -1.63
CA PHE A 31 -17.52 15.33 -0.46
C PHE A 31 -18.18 15.98 0.77
N LYS A 32 -19.00 17.03 0.55
CA LYS A 32 -19.78 17.69 1.60
C LYS A 32 -20.82 16.74 2.21
N ASN A 33 -21.53 16.00 1.36
CA ASN A 33 -22.56 15.04 1.78
C ASN A 33 -21.96 13.87 2.59
N VAL A 34 -20.83 13.31 2.12
CA VAL A 34 -20.07 12.29 2.86
C VAL A 34 -19.67 12.79 4.24
N ARG A 35 -19.08 13.99 4.35
CA ARG A 35 -18.74 14.59 5.66
C ARG A 35 -19.94 14.79 6.58
N GLN A 36 -21.14 15.03 6.03
CA GLN A 36 -22.34 15.20 6.83
C GLN A 36 -22.81 13.87 7.44
N SER A 37 -22.76 12.76 6.69
CA SER A 37 -22.98 11.40 7.25
C SER A 37 -21.94 11.07 8.32
N LEU A 38 -20.65 11.31 8.04
CA LEU A 38 -19.56 11.00 8.98
C LEU A 38 -19.61 11.82 10.27
N LYS A 39 -20.12 13.07 10.23
CA LYS A 39 -20.38 13.84 11.45
C LYS A 39 -21.52 13.26 12.30
N GLN A 40 -22.56 12.69 11.68
CA GLN A 40 -23.64 12.02 12.39
C GLN A 40 -23.15 10.74 13.10
N THR A 41 -22.17 10.03 12.53
CA THR A 41 -21.55 8.84 13.15
C THR A 41 -20.44 9.14 14.16
N ALA A 42 -19.96 10.38 14.26
CA ALA A 42 -18.87 10.78 15.16
C ALA A 42 -19.31 11.11 16.61
N GLY A 43 -20.60 11.30 16.86
CA GLY A 43 -21.13 11.71 18.17
C GLY A 43 -21.28 10.61 19.23
N ALA A 44 -20.84 9.37 18.94
CA ALA A 44 -20.99 8.23 19.85
C ALA A 44 -19.77 8.10 20.78
N ASN A 45 -19.98 8.31 22.08
CA ASN A 45 -18.98 8.05 23.11
C ASN A 45 -18.72 6.54 23.27
N SER A 46 -17.46 6.18 23.52
CA SER A 46 -16.91 4.82 23.66
C SER A 46 -16.94 3.95 22.39
N CYS A 47 -15.88 3.16 22.22
CA CYS A 47 -15.75 2.16 21.16
C CYS A 47 -16.19 0.79 21.67
N GLU A 48 -17.48 0.62 21.99
CA GLU A 48 -18.03 -0.73 22.11
C GLU A 48 -18.00 -1.40 20.72
N ILE A 49 -17.18 -2.43 20.57
CA ILE A 49 -17.02 -3.23 19.35
C ILE A 49 -17.97 -4.43 19.46
N PRO A 50 -19.13 -4.44 18.77
CA PRO A 50 -20.14 -5.46 19.02
C PRO A 50 -19.90 -6.68 18.13
N GLN A 51 -20.14 -7.87 18.68
CA GLN A 51 -19.75 -9.16 18.09
C GLN A 51 -20.67 -9.57 16.90
N PRO A 52 -20.14 -9.70 15.66
CA PRO A 52 -20.84 -10.37 14.55
C PRO A 52 -20.61 -11.89 14.58
N SER A 53 -21.34 -12.66 13.77
CA SER A 53 -21.15 -14.13 13.66
C SER A 53 -20.27 -14.58 12.47
N GLU A 54 -20.15 -13.84 11.36
CA GLU A 54 -19.56 -14.31 10.09
C GLU A 54 -18.86 -13.17 9.28
N CYS A 55 -17.62 -13.35 8.77
CA CYS A 55 -16.82 -12.46 7.85
C CYS A 55 -15.45 -13.13 7.53
N SER A 56 -14.72 -12.98 6.40
CA SER A 56 -13.36 -13.59 6.24
C SER A 56 -12.20 -12.59 6.13
N PHE A 57 -10.93 -12.97 6.36
CA PHE A 57 -9.75 -12.19 5.94
C PHE A 57 -9.62 -12.08 4.40
N GLN A 58 -10.06 -13.11 3.68
CA GLN A 58 -10.00 -13.17 2.21
C GLN A 58 -11.13 -12.34 1.57
N ASP A 59 -12.33 -12.30 2.18
CA ASP A 59 -13.39 -11.33 1.92
C ASP A 59 -13.08 -9.95 2.55
N TYR A 60 -12.27 -9.85 3.59
CA TYR A 60 -11.80 -8.53 4.07
C TYR A 60 -10.99 -7.91 2.93
N CYS A 61 -10.01 -8.62 2.37
CA CYS A 61 -9.32 -8.17 1.17
C CYS A 61 -10.27 -8.00 -0.04
N GLY A 62 -11.18 -8.94 -0.30
CA GLY A 62 -12.04 -8.97 -1.49
C GLY A 62 -13.29 -8.08 -1.48
N THR A 63 -13.84 -7.74 -0.31
CA THR A 63 -14.94 -6.80 -0.11
C THR A 63 -14.41 -5.40 0.15
N LEU A 64 -13.28 -5.25 0.85
CA LEU A 64 -12.62 -3.94 0.94
C LEU A 64 -12.02 -3.51 -0.41
N SER A 65 -11.55 -4.42 -1.27
CA SER A 65 -11.09 -4.03 -2.61
C SER A 65 -12.23 -3.49 -3.47
N LYS A 66 -13.40 -4.14 -3.44
CA LYS A 66 -14.64 -3.68 -4.11
C LYS A 66 -15.11 -2.33 -3.59
N ASN A 67 -14.91 -2.08 -2.30
CA ASN A 67 -15.25 -0.80 -1.67
C ASN A 67 -14.06 0.17 -1.53
N ALA A 68 -12.91 -0.10 -2.15
CA ALA A 68 -11.72 0.75 -2.04
C ALA A 68 -11.94 2.11 -2.71
N SER A 69 -12.80 2.16 -3.73
CA SER A 69 -13.32 3.36 -4.40
C SER A 69 -14.59 3.93 -3.76
N ASN A 70 -15.18 3.27 -2.77
CA ASN A 70 -16.38 3.71 -2.06
C ASN A 70 -16.02 4.43 -0.75
N PHE A 71 -16.75 5.51 -0.42
CA PHE A 71 -16.50 6.30 0.80
C PHE A 71 -16.78 5.56 2.10
N ILE A 72 -17.59 4.50 2.04
CA ILE A 72 -17.88 3.59 3.14
C ILE A 72 -17.34 2.21 2.74
N LEU A 73 -16.50 1.61 3.58
CA LEU A 73 -15.90 0.30 3.31
C LEU A 73 -16.87 -0.85 3.54
N TYR A 74 -17.68 -0.76 4.60
CA TYR A 74 -18.72 -1.71 4.98
C TYR A 74 -19.64 -1.07 6.03
N LYS A 75 -20.73 -1.76 6.39
CA LYS A 75 -21.50 -1.47 7.61
C LYS A 75 -21.21 -2.57 8.63
N ASN A 76 -21.02 -2.21 9.89
CA ASN A 76 -20.87 -3.21 10.95
C ASN A 76 -22.22 -3.88 11.28
N ALA A 77 -22.21 -4.85 12.21
CA ALA A 77 -23.41 -5.60 12.61
C ALA A 77 -24.55 -4.76 13.24
N GLN A 78 -24.33 -3.47 13.47
CA GLN A 78 -25.30 -2.51 14.03
C GLN A 78 -25.77 -1.51 12.96
N GLY A 79 -25.41 -1.74 11.69
CA GLY A 79 -25.68 -0.84 10.58
C GLY A 79 -24.81 0.42 10.56
N ARG A 80 -23.83 0.57 11.47
CA ARG A 80 -22.93 1.72 11.51
C ARG A 80 -21.99 1.66 10.31
N GLU A 81 -22.04 2.69 9.48
CA GLU A 81 -21.16 2.85 8.33
C GLU A 81 -19.72 3.07 8.77
N ILE A 82 -18.79 2.27 8.24
CA ILE A 82 -17.36 2.35 8.52
C ILE A 82 -16.66 3.13 7.38
N PRO A 83 -16.17 4.35 7.64
CA PRO A 83 -15.51 5.17 6.62
C PRO A 83 -14.29 4.51 5.98
N ASN A 84 -14.15 4.70 4.67
CA ASN A 84 -12.92 4.43 3.93
C ASN A 84 -11.90 5.54 4.21
N TYR A 85 -11.24 5.47 5.37
CA TYR A 85 -10.24 6.47 5.76
C TYR A 85 -9.14 6.70 4.71
N PRO A 86 -8.58 5.68 4.02
CA PRO A 86 -7.67 5.91 2.89
C PRO A 86 -8.27 6.77 1.78
N LEU A 87 -9.45 6.41 1.25
CA LEU A 87 -10.10 7.20 0.20
C LEU A 87 -10.51 8.59 0.69
N ILE A 88 -11.03 8.72 1.92
CA ILE A 88 -11.42 9.99 2.54
C ILE A 88 -10.19 10.90 2.73
N ASN A 89 -9.03 10.34 3.04
CA ASN A 89 -7.78 11.10 3.13
C ASN A 89 -7.28 11.54 1.73
N ASN A 90 -7.32 10.65 0.73
CA ASN A 90 -7.00 11.01 -0.66
C ASN A 90 -7.96 12.09 -1.19
N VAL A 91 -9.25 11.97 -0.89
CA VAL A 91 -10.29 12.95 -1.23
C VAL A 91 -10.13 14.26 -0.46
N ARG A 92 -9.70 14.21 0.81
CA ARG A 92 -9.37 15.42 1.58
C ARG A 92 -8.14 16.11 1.00
N LEU A 93 -7.14 15.36 0.54
CA LEU A 93 -5.97 15.89 -0.17
C LEU A 93 -6.39 16.55 -1.49
N MET A 94 -7.22 15.88 -2.30
CA MET A 94 -7.81 16.47 -3.50
C MET A 94 -8.64 17.73 -3.18
N GLU A 95 -9.47 17.71 -2.14
CA GLU A 95 -10.27 18.88 -1.73
C GLU A 95 -9.39 20.06 -1.29
N VAL A 96 -8.24 19.81 -0.64
CA VAL A 96 -7.23 20.85 -0.35
C VAL A 96 -6.63 21.37 -1.65
N CYS A 97 -6.09 20.48 -2.50
CA CYS A 97 -5.47 20.84 -3.78
C CYS A 97 -6.40 21.52 -4.79
N LEU A 98 -7.72 21.41 -4.62
CA LEU A 98 -8.72 22.01 -5.52
C LEU A 98 -9.44 23.21 -4.90
N ARG A 99 -9.40 23.41 -3.57
CA ARG A 99 -9.92 24.61 -2.89
C ARG A 99 -8.86 25.67 -2.63
N GLN A 100 -7.59 25.27 -2.55
CA GLN A 100 -6.52 26.21 -2.78
C GLN A 100 -6.50 26.52 -4.29
N GLU A 101 -6.94 27.71 -4.67
CA GLU A 101 -6.06 28.47 -5.56
C GLU A 101 -4.70 28.49 -4.86
N PHE A 102 -3.64 28.03 -5.51
CA PHE A 102 -2.28 28.04 -4.94
C PHE A 102 -1.55 29.33 -5.34
N PRO A 103 -1.55 30.39 -4.50
CA PRO A 103 -0.53 31.45 -4.56
C PRO A 103 0.78 30.98 -3.89
N GLU A 104 0.81 29.77 -3.35
CA GLU A 104 2.02 29.19 -2.77
C GLU A 104 3.03 28.87 -3.87
N THR A 105 4.21 29.49 -3.78
CA THR A 105 5.40 29.00 -4.49
C THR A 105 5.55 27.51 -4.21
N PRO A 106 5.63 26.63 -5.24
CA PRO A 106 5.62 25.19 -5.03
C PRO A 106 6.68 24.81 -4.00
N THR A 107 6.26 24.03 -2.99
CA THR A 107 7.03 23.84 -1.76
C THR A 107 8.47 23.49 -2.09
N GLN A 108 9.41 24.24 -1.51
CA GLN A 108 10.82 24.12 -1.91
C GLN A 108 11.48 22.82 -1.42
N ASP A 109 10.74 21.99 -0.67
CA ASP A 109 11.10 20.63 -0.34
C ASP A 109 11.09 19.74 -1.61
N PRO A 110 12.26 19.27 -2.08
CA PRO A 110 12.35 18.41 -3.26
C PRO A 110 11.80 16.99 -3.00
N PHE A 111 11.55 16.59 -1.76
CA PHE A 111 10.93 15.30 -1.45
C PHE A 111 9.41 15.31 -1.67
N VAL A 112 8.74 16.47 -1.68
CA VAL A 112 7.32 16.57 -2.12
C VAL A 112 7.20 16.39 -3.64
N TYR A 113 8.22 16.81 -4.40
CA TYR A 113 8.28 16.80 -5.86
C TYR A 113 9.59 16.14 -6.36
N PRO A 114 9.75 14.80 -6.24
CA PRO A 114 11.04 14.14 -6.40
C PRO A 114 11.68 14.30 -7.78
N GLU A 115 10.90 14.52 -8.84
CA GLU A 115 11.40 14.80 -10.19
C GLU A 115 12.31 16.05 -10.25
N ARG A 116 12.28 16.89 -9.22
CA ARG A 116 13.26 17.98 -9.00
C ARG A 116 14.69 17.46 -8.78
N PHE A 117 14.89 16.27 -8.22
CA PHE A 117 16.23 15.69 -8.04
C PHE A 117 16.90 15.33 -9.38
N ALA A 118 16.14 14.88 -10.38
CA ALA A 118 16.66 14.58 -11.72
C ALA A 118 17.38 15.79 -12.34
N LYS A 119 16.69 16.94 -12.30
CA LYS A 119 17.14 18.24 -12.81
C LYS A 119 17.92 19.05 -11.76
N GLY A 120 18.14 18.48 -10.57
CA GLY A 120 18.75 19.14 -9.43
C GLY A 120 20.24 19.41 -9.62
N ASP A 121 20.71 20.45 -8.94
CA ASP A 121 22.13 20.75 -8.80
C ASP A 121 22.85 19.74 -7.87
N ALA A 122 24.14 19.99 -7.62
CA ALA A 122 24.93 19.17 -6.72
C ALA A 122 24.45 19.19 -5.26
N ALA A 123 23.81 20.27 -4.80
CA ALA A 123 23.31 20.38 -3.43
C ALA A 123 22.03 19.56 -3.23
N LEU A 124 21.08 19.62 -4.18
CA LEU A 124 19.88 18.78 -4.17
C LEU A 124 20.23 17.29 -4.28
N LYS A 125 21.22 16.93 -5.11
CA LYS A 125 21.69 15.54 -5.25
C LYS A 125 22.40 15.04 -3.99
N LYS A 126 23.18 15.90 -3.32
CA LYS A 126 23.78 15.62 -2.00
C LYS A 126 22.71 15.42 -0.92
N LEU A 127 21.72 16.31 -0.84
CA LEU A 127 20.60 16.19 0.11
C LEU A 127 19.81 14.89 -0.08
N PHE A 128 19.57 14.47 -1.33
CA PHE A 128 18.96 13.17 -1.63
C PHE A 128 19.81 12.02 -1.08
N GLN A 129 21.11 12.00 -1.37
CA GLN A 129 22.03 10.97 -0.89
C GLN A 129 22.14 10.93 0.64
N GLU A 130 22.14 12.08 1.31
CA GLU A 130 22.13 12.20 2.77
C GLU A 130 20.86 11.60 3.39
N ARG A 131 19.68 11.87 2.81
CA ARG A 131 18.42 11.27 3.28
C ARG A 131 18.30 9.78 2.95
N VAL A 132 18.82 9.32 1.81
CA VAL A 132 18.93 7.88 1.50
C VAL A 132 19.84 7.18 2.52
N ALA A 133 20.97 7.79 2.89
CA ALA A 133 21.87 7.25 3.92
C ALA A 133 21.20 7.20 5.30
N GLN A 134 20.55 8.28 5.74
CA GLN A 134 19.81 8.31 7.00
C GLN A 134 18.71 7.23 7.05
N ALA A 135 17.90 7.10 5.99
CA ALA A 135 16.89 6.05 5.89
C ALA A 135 17.51 4.63 5.92
N GLN A 136 18.68 4.45 5.28
CA GLN A 136 19.43 3.20 5.27
C GLN A 136 19.97 2.83 6.67
N GLU A 137 20.37 3.82 7.48
CA GLU A 137 20.77 3.64 8.89
C GLU A 137 19.58 3.23 9.75
N THR A 138 18.46 3.96 9.68
CA THR A 138 17.23 3.60 10.42
C THR A 138 16.73 2.20 10.03
N PHE A 139 16.75 1.84 8.74
CA PHE A 139 16.40 0.49 8.28
C PHE A 139 17.30 -0.59 8.90
N LEU A 140 18.61 -0.34 9.01
CA LEU A 140 19.55 -1.30 9.60
C LEU A 140 19.35 -1.45 11.12
N ASP A 141 19.03 -0.37 11.84
CA ASP A 141 18.71 -0.44 13.27
C ASP A 141 17.39 -1.19 13.52
N VAL A 142 16.31 -0.87 12.80
CA VAL A 142 15.03 -1.60 12.86
C VAL A 142 15.27 -3.09 12.60
N LYS A 143 16.00 -3.42 11.53
CA LYS A 143 16.36 -4.80 11.17
C LYS A 143 17.19 -5.48 12.26
N GLY A 144 18.10 -4.76 12.91
CA GLY A 144 18.87 -5.24 14.04
C GLY A 144 18.00 -5.60 15.25
N LYS A 145 17.14 -4.66 15.69
CA LYS A 145 16.22 -4.90 16.83
C LYS A 145 15.20 -6.00 16.53
N LEU A 146 14.68 -6.06 15.31
CA LEU A 146 13.76 -7.11 14.89
C LEU A 146 14.45 -8.48 14.90
N LEU A 147 15.68 -8.59 14.41
CA LEU A 147 16.45 -9.84 14.49
C LEU A 147 16.71 -10.28 15.94
N GLN A 148 17.00 -9.34 16.85
CA GLN A 148 17.15 -9.63 18.28
C GLN A 148 15.83 -10.12 18.91
N PHE A 149 14.70 -9.48 18.59
CA PHE A 149 13.38 -9.89 19.05
C PHE A 149 13.04 -11.31 18.56
N ILE A 150 13.18 -11.58 17.26
CA ILE A 150 12.86 -12.88 16.69
C ILE A 150 13.77 -13.98 17.26
N GLU A 151 15.08 -13.74 17.39
CA GLU A 151 16.02 -14.68 18.02
C GLU A 151 15.67 -14.95 19.48
N SER A 152 15.16 -13.97 20.24
CA SER A 152 14.70 -14.17 21.62
C SER A 152 13.48 -15.11 21.76
N THR A 153 12.75 -15.36 20.66
CA THR A 153 11.65 -16.35 20.61
C THR A 153 12.11 -17.77 20.23
N ARG A 154 13.39 -17.96 19.92
CA ARG A 154 13.98 -19.26 19.56
C ARG A 154 14.03 -20.20 20.79
N ASN A 155 13.57 -21.43 20.61
CA ASN A 155 13.72 -22.53 21.56
C ASN A 155 14.04 -23.83 20.80
N ALA A 156 14.06 -24.97 21.48
CA ALA A 156 14.39 -26.26 20.87
C ALA A 156 13.27 -26.78 19.93
N GLN A 157 12.02 -26.32 20.13
CA GLN A 157 10.82 -26.80 19.45
C GLN A 157 10.48 -26.00 18.18
N ASN A 158 10.92 -24.74 18.06
CA ASN A 158 10.67 -23.86 16.90
C ASN A 158 11.95 -23.41 16.17
N LYS A 159 13.07 -24.11 16.42
CA LYS A 159 14.40 -23.66 15.99
C LYS A 159 14.48 -23.41 14.49
N ASN A 160 14.04 -24.38 13.68
CA ASN A 160 14.22 -24.37 12.22
C ASN A 160 13.33 -23.29 11.58
N GLU A 161 12.16 -23.09 12.16
CA GLU A 161 11.15 -22.11 11.77
C GLU A 161 11.68 -20.69 12.04
N ILE A 162 12.25 -20.47 13.23
CA ILE A 162 12.88 -19.19 13.60
C ILE A 162 14.17 -18.94 12.81
N ASP A 163 15.01 -19.96 12.55
CA ASP A 163 16.15 -19.85 11.62
C ASP A 163 15.69 -19.39 10.22
N GLY A 164 14.59 -19.93 9.72
CA GLY A 164 14.01 -19.54 8.42
C GLY A 164 13.50 -18.10 8.39
N VAL A 165 12.81 -17.64 9.45
CA VAL A 165 12.36 -16.25 9.59
C VAL A 165 13.56 -15.29 9.69
N ILE A 166 14.56 -15.65 10.50
CA ILE A 166 15.79 -14.88 10.68
C ILE A 166 16.58 -14.78 9.38
N GLN A 167 16.66 -15.85 8.60
CA GLN A 167 17.33 -15.84 7.30
C GLN A 167 16.64 -14.87 6.34
N ARG A 168 15.30 -14.89 6.26
CA ARG A 168 14.51 -13.93 5.47
C ARG A 168 14.83 -12.49 5.89
N ILE A 169 14.67 -12.15 7.17
CA ILE A 169 14.91 -10.78 7.65
C ILE A 169 16.37 -10.35 7.39
N LYS A 170 17.35 -11.25 7.61
CA LYS A 170 18.77 -10.99 7.28
C LYS A 170 18.98 -10.69 5.80
N THR A 171 18.26 -11.32 4.88
CA THR A 171 18.43 -11.11 3.44
C THR A 171 17.64 -9.96 2.82
N VAL A 172 16.60 -9.42 3.48
CA VAL A 172 15.87 -8.23 2.98
C VAL A 172 16.83 -7.06 2.80
N LYS A 173 16.75 -6.40 1.64
CA LYS A 173 17.46 -5.14 1.34
C LYS A 173 16.48 -3.96 1.33
N MET A 174 16.96 -2.76 1.61
CA MET A 174 16.26 -1.52 1.27
C MET A 174 16.65 -1.12 -0.17
N SER A 175 15.76 -0.42 -0.87
CA SER A 175 16.02 0.17 -2.19
C SER A 175 15.21 1.44 -2.37
N VAL A 176 15.78 2.44 -3.04
CA VAL A 176 15.12 3.67 -3.46
C VAL A 176 15.19 3.70 -4.99
N PRO A 177 14.11 4.08 -5.72
CA PRO A 177 14.18 4.19 -7.17
C PRO A 177 15.10 5.33 -7.61
N ASP A 178 15.78 5.14 -8.74
CA ASP A 178 16.51 6.22 -9.41
C ASP A 178 15.51 7.22 -10.01
N VAL A 179 15.72 8.51 -9.73
CA VAL A 179 14.72 9.56 -9.99
C VAL A 179 15.09 10.32 -11.26
N LYS A 180 14.57 9.87 -12.40
CA LYS A 180 14.86 10.43 -13.73
C LYS A 180 13.79 11.38 -14.21
N ASP A 181 12.54 11.00 -13.99
CA ASP A 181 11.32 11.73 -14.33
C ASP A 181 10.12 11.14 -13.55
N TYR A 182 8.95 11.76 -13.66
CA TYR A 182 7.75 11.29 -12.97
C TYR A 182 7.31 9.88 -13.42
N LEU A 183 7.47 9.52 -14.70
CA LEU A 183 7.09 8.19 -15.20
C LEU A 183 7.98 7.09 -14.60
N SER A 184 9.27 7.36 -14.38
CA SER A 184 10.18 6.46 -13.69
C SER A 184 9.78 6.18 -12.23
N LEU A 185 9.08 7.12 -11.58
CA LEU A 185 8.52 6.93 -10.24
C LEU A 185 7.23 6.10 -10.28
N VAL A 186 6.32 6.38 -11.21
CA VAL A 186 5.09 5.59 -11.42
C VAL A 186 5.42 4.12 -11.74
N VAL A 187 6.37 3.87 -12.63
CA VAL A 187 6.85 2.50 -12.97
C VAL A 187 7.51 1.81 -11.77
N ALA A 188 7.98 2.57 -10.78
CA ALA A 188 8.55 2.05 -9.53
C ALA A 188 7.53 1.89 -8.38
N GLY A 189 6.24 2.25 -8.56
CA GLY A 189 5.22 2.25 -7.51
C GLY A 189 5.35 3.42 -6.51
N CYS A 190 5.83 4.57 -7.01
CA CYS A 190 6.19 5.75 -6.23
C CYS A 190 5.56 7.06 -6.75
N GLU A 191 4.35 6.96 -7.32
CA GLU A 191 3.49 8.08 -7.69
C GLU A 191 3.09 8.98 -6.49
N GLY A 192 3.22 8.47 -5.26
CA GLY A 192 3.04 9.22 -4.01
C GLY A 192 3.91 8.69 -2.87
N PRO A 193 3.77 9.26 -1.66
CA PRO A 193 4.50 8.81 -0.47
C PRO A 193 4.11 7.38 -0.08
N ASN A 194 5.03 6.45 -0.30
CA ASN A 194 4.82 5.03 -0.09
C ASN A 194 6.13 4.30 0.26
N ALA A 195 6.01 3.16 0.94
CA ALA A 195 7.04 2.15 1.03
C ALA A 195 6.37 0.78 0.95
N PHE A 196 7.02 -0.21 0.36
CA PHE A 196 6.45 -1.55 0.22
C PHE A 196 7.51 -2.64 0.10
N TYR A 197 7.30 -3.77 0.77
CA TYR A 197 8.01 -5.02 0.52
C TYR A 197 7.53 -5.70 -0.76
N HIS A 198 8.47 -6.15 -1.61
CA HIS A 198 8.14 -6.80 -2.87
C HIS A 198 8.68 -8.26 -2.94
N PRO A 199 7.81 -9.29 -2.85
CA PRO A 199 8.21 -10.69 -2.76
C PRO A 199 9.13 -11.20 -3.89
N SER A 200 8.93 -10.75 -5.13
CA SER A 200 9.63 -11.28 -6.31
C SER A 200 11.11 -10.89 -6.40
N TYR A 201 11.56 -9.92 -5.60
CA TYR A 201 12.98 -9.53 -5.51
C TYR A 201 13.46 -9.35 -4.05
N HIS A 202 12.64 -9.77 -3.07
CA HIS A 202 12.95 -9.85 -1.64
C HIS A 202 13.61 -8.57 -1.08
N ALA A 203 13.05 -7.41 -1.42
CA ALA A 203 13.51 -6.12 -0.93
C ALA A 203 12.34 -5.18 -0.66
N ILE A 204 12.60 -4.18 0.17
CA ILE A 204 11.70 -3.06 0.44
C ILE A 204 12.04 -1.94 -0.53
N LYS A 205 11.02 -1.41 -1.19
CA LYS A 205 11.09 -0.15 -1.94
C LYS A 205 10.65 0.99 -1.02
N VAL A 206 11.43 2.05 -1.00
CA VAL A 206 11.12 3.28 -0.26
C VAL A 206 11.06 4.41 -1.28
N CYS A 207 9.89 5.03 -1.41
CA CYS A 207 9.71 6.11 -2.38
C CYS A 207 10.37 7.40 -1.86
N PRO A 208 10.95 8.23 -2.75
CA PRO A 208 11.66 9.45 -2.36
C PRO A 208 10.93 10.34 -1.34
N GLN A 209 9.61 10.47 -1.49
CA GLN A 209 8.75 11.29 -0.65
C GLN A 209 8.75 10.86 0.83
N MET A 210 9.12 9.61 1.14
CA MET A 210 9.24 9.12 2.52
C MET A 210 10.56 9.54 3.19
N LEU A 211 11.61 9.85 2.42
CA LEU A 211 12.97 9.99 2.92
C LEU A 211 13.20 11.23 3.80
N ASN A 212 12.29 12.20 3.80
CA ASN A 212 12.34 13.39 4.64
C ASN A 212 11.44 13.28 5.90
N LEU A 213 10.83 12.11 6.15
CA LEU A 213 9.98 11.87 7.32
C LEU A 213 10.81 11.78 8.62
N PRO A 214 10.19 12.02 9.80
CA PRO A 214 10.84 11.81 11.08
C PRO A 214 11.34 10.37 11.25
N GLU A 215 12.47 10.20 11.94
CA GLU A 215 13.11 8.90 12.17
C GLU A 215 12.17 7.86 12.80
N ALA A 216 11.35 8.25 13.78
CA ALA A 216 10.36 7.35 14.39
C ALA A 216 9.27 6.89 13.41
N THR A 217 8.93 7.70 12.40
CA THR A 217 8.01 7.31 11.32
C THR A 217 8.67 6.32 10.38
N LEU A 218 9.91 6.61 9.93
CA LEU A 218 10.71 5.68 9.12
C LEU A 218 10.93 4.35 9.84
N PHE A 219 11.22 4.38 11.15
CA PHE A 219 11.35 3.19 12.00
C PHE A 219 10.09 2.33 11.96
N SER A 220 8.92 2.94 12.19
CA SER A 220 7.63 2.25 12.16
C SER A 220 7.30 1.67 10.77
N THR A 221 7.57 2.43 9.71
CA THR A 221 7.39 1.97 8.32
C THR A 221 8.29 0.78 8.02
N PHE A 222 9.59 0.85 8.32
CA PHE A 222 10.49 -0.27 8.06
C PHE A 222 10.20 -1.50 8.93
N ALA A 223 9.64 -1.33 10.14
CA ALA A 223 9.18 -2.45 10.95
C ALA A 223 7.98 -3.17 10.31
N HIS A 224 7.03 -2.41 9.74
CA HIS A 224 5.90 -2.94 8.98
C HIS A 224 6.37 -3.70 7.73
N GLU A 225 7.22 -3.06 6.91
CA GLU A 225 7.71 -3.66 5.66
C GLU A 225 8.65 -4.86 5.88
N LEU A 226 9.40 -4.90 6.98
CA LEU A 226 10.15 -6.10 7.36
C LEU A 226 9.23 -7.24 7.83
N GLY A 227 8.08 -6.91 8.44
CA GLY A 227 7.02 -7.87 8.75
C GLY A 227 6.56 -8.66 7.52
N HIS A 228 6.35 -7.96 6.40
CA HIS A 228 5.95 -8.57 5.13
C HIS A 228 6.96 -9.57 4.53
N ALA A 229 8.21 -9.60 5.01
CA ALA A 229 9.19 -10.61 4.59
C ALA A 229 8.94 -12.01 5.20
N PHE A 230 8.16 -12.09 6.29
CA PHE A 230 7.86 -13.33 7.02
C PHE A 230 6.39 -13.47 7.46
N ASP A 231 5.49 -12.60 7.00
CA ASP A 231 4.04 -12.77 7.13
C ASP A 231 3.56 -14.13 6.54
N PRO A 232 2.30 -14.56 6.80
CA PRO A 232 1.81 -15.84 6.29
C PRO A 232 1.87 -16.00 4.77
N CYS A 233 1.69 -14.93 3.99
CA CYS A 233 1.66 -14.95 2.53
C CYS A 233 3.06 -15.08 1.90
N SER A 234 4.06 -14.45 2.53
CA SER A 234 5.48 -14.56 2.19
C SER A 234 6.11 -15.86 2.71
N SER A 235 5.74 -16.28 3.92
CA SER A 235 6.27 -17.50 4.53
C SER A 235 5.71 -18.79 3.91
N ALA A 236 4.51 -18.76 3.31
CA ALA A 236 3.99 -19.85 2.47
C ALA A 236 4.77 -20.09 1.15
N LYS A 237 5.82 -19.30 0.87
CA LYS A 237 6.73 -19.45 -0.28
C LYS A 237 8.16 -19.64 0.25
N SER A 238 8.97 -20.47 -0.40
CA SER A 238 10.38 -20.62 -0.05
C SER A 238 11.16 -19.37 -0.43
N LEU A 239 12.08 -18.94 0.43
CA LEU A 239 13.15 -18.02 0.03
C LEU A 239 14.19 -18.82 -0.75
N ILE A 240 14.30 -18.51 -2.04
CA ILE A 240 15.28 -19.12 -2.93
C ILE A 240 16.28 -18.08 -3.42
N LYS A 241 17.47 -18.57 -3.77
CA LYS A 241 18.47 -17.91 -4.59
C LYS A 241 18.49 -18.57 -5.96
N ASP A 242 18.29 -17.79 -7.01
CA ASP A 242 18.30 -18.27 -8.39
C ASP A 242 19.72 -18.40 -8.96
N GLN A 243 19.81 -18.81 -10.24
CA GLN A 243 21.08 -19.02 -10.94
C GLN A 243 21.87 -17.72 -11.16
N GLN A 244 21.19 -16.58 -11.19
CA GLN A 244 21.75 -15.24 -11.29
C GLN A 244 22.19 -14.71 -9.91
N GLY A 245 21.87 -15.43 -8.84
CA GLY A 245 22.19 -15.10 -7.46
C GLY A 245 21.21 -14.10 -6.82
N GLN A 246 20.12 -13.77 -7.50
CA GLN A 246 19.06 -12.90 -7.00
C GLN A 246 18.16 -13.68 -6.04
N LEU A 247 17.58 -12.96 -5.07
CA LEU A 247 16.71 -13.52 -4.03
C LEU A 247 15.25 -13.25 -4.33
N THR A 248 14.40 -14.26 -4.15
CA THR A 248 12.97 -14.20 -4.49
C THR A 248 12.16 -15.17 -3.64
N LEU A 249 10.89 -14.85 -3.38
CA LEU A 249 9.94 -15.75 -2.70
C LEU A 249 9.07 -16.49 -3.72
N GLN A 250 9.32 -17.80 -3.90
CA GLN A 250 8.62 -18.64 -4.89
C GLN A 250 8.32 -20.04 -4.33
N LYS A 251 7.51 -20.83 -5.05
CA LYS A 251 7.52 -22.29 -4.85
C LYS A 251 8.86 -22.82 -5.38
N GLY A 252 9.52 -23.68 -4.62
CA GLY A 252 10.86 -24.17 -4.97
C GLY A 252 10.85 -24.93 -6.31
N THR A 253 11.85 -24.66 -7.15
CA THR A 253 12.14 -25.43 -8.37
C THR A 253 13.43 -26.21 -8.19
N GLU A 254 13.58 -27.32 -8.92
CA GLU A 254 14.69 -28.29 -8.77
C GLU A 254 16.09 -27.66 -8.90
N ASN A 255 16.20 -26.55 -9.63
CA ASN A 255 17.47 -25.86 -9.93
C ASN A 255 17.78 -24.66 -9.02
N SER A 256 17.02 -24.44 -7.93
CA SER A 256 17.14 -23.24 -7.08
C SER A 256 17.70 -23.56 -5.69
N GLN A 257 18.63 -22.73 -5.19
CA GLN A 257 19.15 -22.89 -3.82
C GLN A 257 18.10 -22.37 -2.82
N VAL A 258 17.45 -23.25 -2.07
CA VAL A 258 16.57 -22.88 -0.95
C VAL A 258 17.44 -22.36 0.20
N LEU A 259 17.18 -21.12 0.64
CA LEU A 259 17.82 -20.50 1.81
C LEU A 259 16.92 -20.55 3.05
N ALA A 260 15.60 -20.49 2.86
CA ALA A 260 14.62 -20.80 3.88
C ALA A 260 13.41 -21.48 3.24
N GLY A 261 12.94 -22.58 3.84
CA GLY A 261 11.76 -23.30 3.36
C GLY A 261 10.47 -22.47 3.48
N ALA A 262 9.44 -22.89 2.76
CA ALA A 262 8.07 -22.45 3.01
C ALA A 262 7.56 -23.05 4.34
N THR A 263 6.84 -22.25 5.14
CA THR A 263 6.09 -22.72 6.31
C THR A 263 4.61 -22.83 5.96
N THR A 264 3.96 -23.91 6.39
CA THR A 264 2.49 -24.00 6.48
C THR A 264 1.96 -23.14 7.63
N ALA A 265 0.64 -23.03 7.79
CA ALA A 265 0.05 -22.43 8.99
C ALA A 265 0.50 -23.16 10.27
N ASP A 266 0.55 -24.50 10.26
CA ASP A 266 0.94 -25.33 11.40
C ASP A 266 2.43 -25.22 11.77
N THR A 267 3.28 -24.84 10.83
CA THR A 267 4.74 -24.66 11.01
C THR A 267 5.14 -23.19 11.06
N ASN A 268 4.20 -22.26 11.04
CA ASN A 268 4.51 -20.85 11.28
C ASN A 268 4.82 -20.63 12.77
N PRO A 269 5.99 -20.05 13.14
CA PRO A 269 6.37 -19.90 14.54
C PRO A 269 5.48 -18.88 15.30
N PHE A 270 4.75 -18.03 14.57
CA PHE A 270 3.78 -17.07 15.09
C PHE A 270 2.34 -17.56 14.96
N LYS A 271 2.09 -18.85 14.68
CA LYS A 271 0.73 -19.37 14.42
C LYS A 271 -0.29 -19.09 15.52
N SER A 272 0.13 -18.98 16.79
CA SER A 272 -0.75 -18.55 17.89
C SER A 272 -1.17 -17.08 17.78
N VAL A 273 -0.26 -16.20 17.35
CA VAL A 273 -0.54 -14.78 17.08
C VAL A 273 -1.38 -14.63 15.81
N VAL A 274 -1.05 -15.37 14.75
CA VAL A 274 -1.83 -15.37 13.49
C VAL A 274 -3.24 -15.89 13.72
N ALA A 275 -3.41 -17.02 14.42
CA ALA A 275 -4.71 -17.55 14.80
C ALA A 275 -5.48 -16.58 15.71
N CYS A 276 -4.81 -15.92 16.66
CA CYS A 276 -5.40 -14.88 17.48
C CYS A 276 -5.92 -13.71 16.62
N LEU A 277 -5.10 -13.15 15.72
CA LEU A 277 -5.49 -12.11 14.76
C LEU A 277 -6.60 -12.55 13.80
N GLN A 278 -6.75 -13.85 13.55
CA GLN A 278 -7.85 -14.45 12.78
C GLN A 278 -9.10 -14.74 13.63
N THR A 279 -9.07 -14.51 14.95
CA THR A 279 -10.28 -14.56 15.77
C THR A 279 -11.07 -13.26 15.70
N ASP A 280 -12.38 -13.47 15.72
CA ASP A 280 -13.47 -12.49 15.87
C ASP A 280 -13.14 -11.37 16.87
N THR A 281 -12.48 -11.75 17.97
CA THR A 281 -12.21 -10.91 19.13
C THR A 281 -10.95 -10.05 19.05
N SER A 282 -10.01 -10.35 18.14
CA SER A 282 -8.71 -9.67 18.09
C SER A 282 -8.71 -8.42 17.20
N ILE A 283 -9.44 -8.47 16.06
CA ILE A 283 -9.59 -7.32 15.15
C ILE A 283 -10.97 -7.24 14.47
N GLY A 284 -11.95 -8.07 14.84
CA GLY A 284 -13.29 -8.06 14.22
C GLY A 284 -13.36 -8.71 12.84
N VAL A 285 -12.40 -9.58 12.51
CA VAL A 285 -12.29 -10.33 11.24
C VAL A 285 -12.29 -11.84 11.57
N LYS A 286 -12.83 -12.68 10.67
CA LYS A 286 -13.26 -14.09 10.92
C LYS A 286 -12.81 -15.04 9.76
N VAL A 287 -13.40 -16.25 9.60
CA VAL A 287 -13.25 -17.15 8.40
C VAL A 287 -14.52 -17.97 7.97
N PRO A 288 -15.29 -17.49 6.97
CA PRO A 288 -16.15 -18.14 5.99
C PRO A 288 -15.75 -19.41 5.27
N SER A 289 -16.82 -20.04 4.76
CA SER A 289 -16.79 -21.02 3.68
C SER A 289 -16.53 -20.39 2.31
N GLU A 290 -15.91 -21.20 1.44
CA GLU A 290 -15.79 -21.10 -0.02
C GLU A 290 -16.97 -20.38 -0.72
N LYS A 291 -18.21 -20.68 -0.29
CA LYS A 291 -19.47 -20.14 -0.83
C LYS A 291 -19.53 -18.61 -0.85
N GLN A 292 -18.99 -17.94 0.17
CA GLN A 292 -19.00 -16.47 0.26
C GLN A 292 -18.01 -15.85 -0.74
N LEU A 293 -16.81 -16.43 -0.88
CA LEU A 293 -15.84 -16.06 -1.90
C LEU A 293 -16.38 -16.28 -3.32
N LEU A 294 -16.98 -17.45 -3.61
CA LEU A 294 -17.56 -17.74 -4.92
C LEU A 294 -18.72 -16.79 -5.29
N ALA A 295 -19.58 -16.45 -4.34
CA ALA A 295 -20.65 -15.46 -4.54
C ALA A 295 -20.11 -14.03 -4.70
N ASN A 296 -19.00 -13.71 -4.02
CA ASN A 296 -18.29 -12.44 -4.19
C ASN A 296 -17.74 -12.29 -5.62
N GLU A 297 -17.19 -13.35 -6.22
CA GLU A 297 -16.77 -13.33 -7.63
C GLU A 297 -17.95 -13.09 -8.59
N ASP A 298 -19.08 -13.77 -8.37
CA ASP A 298 -20.28 -13.58 -9.22
C ASP A 298 -20.83 -12.15 -9.14
N ASN A 299 -20.81 -11.54 -7.95
CA ASN A 299 -21.19 -10.14 -7.76
C ASN A 299 -20.21 -9.16 -8.45
N GLU A 300 -18.92 -9.48 -8.51
CA GLU A 300 -17.89 -8.67 -9.17
C GLU A 300 -18.06 -8.68 -10.70
N ILE A 301 -18.24 -9.88 -11.29
CA ILE A 301 -18.58 -10.06 -12.72
C ILE A 301 -19.85 -9.28 -13.05
N LYS A 302 -20.88 -9.38 -12.19
CA LYS A 302 -22.16 -8.69 -12.38
C LYS A 302 -21.96 -7.17 -12.39
N GLN A 303 -21.36 -6.60 -11.35
CA GLN A 303 -21.15 -5.15 -11.21
C GLN A 303 -20.41 -4.57 -12.42
N MET A 304 -19.29 -5.17 -12.82
CA MET A 304 -18.56 -4.72 -14.01
C MET A 304 -19.35 -4.92 -15.32
N THR A 305 -20.26 -5.90 -15.39
CA THR A 305 -21.15 -6.08 -16.55
C THR A 305 -22.23 -4.99 -16.59
N GLU A 306 -22.62 -4.44 -15.44
CA GLU A 306 -23.54 -3.30 -15.32
C GLU A 306 -22.81 -1.97 -15.63
N ASP A 307 -21.58 -1.79 -15.14
CA ASP A 307 -20.78 -0.56 -15.34
C ASP A 307 -20.18 -0.42 -16.75
N PHE A 308 -19.70 -1.51 -17.35
CA PHE A 308 -18.98 -1.52 -18.63
C PHE A 308 -19.71 -2.29 -19.75
N GLY A 309 -20.90 -2.81 -19.48
CA GLY A 309 -21.67 -3.59 -20.44
C GLY A 309 -21.06 -4.98 -20.71
N LYS A 310 -21.03 -5.40 -21.98
CA LYS A 310 -20.61 -6.76 -22.35
C LYS A 310 -19.10 -6.96 -22.21
N LEU A 311 -18.67 -7.39 -21.02
CA LEU A 311 -17.28 -7.77 -20.73
C LEU A 311 -16.72 -8.80 -21.73
N ASP A 312 -15.43 -8.65 -22.02
CA ASP A 312 -14.67 -9.50 -22.93
C ASP A 312 -14.62 -10.98 -22.49
N PRO A 313 -14.67 -11.96 -23.41
CA PRO A 313 -14.63 -13.38 -23.07
C PRO A 313 -13.36 -13.83 -22.32
N ALA A 314 -12.18 -13.31 -22.65
CA ALA A 314 -10.94 -13.65 -21.95
C ALA A 314 -10.95 -13.06 -20.54
N PHE A 315 -11.47 -11.84 -20.36
CA PHE A 315 -11.66 -11.26 -19.03
C PHE A 315 -12.64 -12.08 -18.18
N LYS A 316 -13.76 -12.56 -18.75
CA LYS A 316 -14.67 -13.49 -18.05
C LYS A 316 -14.00 -14.82 -17.68
N GLN A 317 -13.10 -15.33 -18.52
CA GLN A 317 -12.38 -16.57 -18.25
C GLN A 317 -11.47 -16.45 -17.01
N LEU A 318 -10.84 -15.28 -16.77
CA LEU A 318 -10.05 -15.04 -15.55
C LEU A 318 -10.85 -15.27 -14.27
N TYR A 319 -12.13 -14.87 -14.23
CA TYR A 319 -12.98 -15.10 -13.07
C TYR A 319 -13.41 -16.57 -12.92
N VAL A 320 -13.65 -17.27 -14.04
CA VAL A 320 -13.91 -18.72 -14.02
C VAL A 320 -12.73 -19.47 -13.43
N ASP A 321 -11.49 -19.08 -13.76
CA ASP A 321 -10.29 -19.73 -13.22
C ASP A 321 -9.96 -19.29 -11.78
N LYS A 322 -10.22 -18.02 -11.41
CA LYS A 322 -10.18 -17.53 -10.03
C LYS A 322 -11.13 -18.32 -9.12
N LYS A 323 -12.37 -18.61 -9.58
CA LYS A 323 -13.33 -19.45 -8.85
C LYS A 323 -12.85 -20.91 -8.69
N LYS A 324 -12.20 -21.50 -9.70
CA LYS A 324 -11.58 -22.84 -9.56
C LYS A 324 -10.48 -22.87 -8.51
N GLU A 325 -9.59 -21.88 -8.50
CA GLU A 325 -8.51 -21.81 -7.49
C GLU A 325 -9.06 -21.48 -6.09
N ILE A 326 -10.22 -20.82 -5.95
CA ILE A 326 -10.95 -20.69 -4.67
C ILE A 326 -11.43 -22.06 -4.20
N SER A 327 -12.18 -22.82 -5.00
CA SER A 327 -12.67 -24.16 -4.59
C SER A 327 -11.52 -25.11 -4.21
N LYS A 328 -10.41 -25.04 -4.93
CA LYS A 328 -9.17 -25.80 -4.70
C LYS A 328 -8.38 -25.37 -3.44
N GLN A 329 -8.75 -24.27 -2.78
CA GLN A 329 -8.21 -23.89 -1.46
C GLN A 329 -9.03 -24.44 -0.30
N TYR A 330 -10.23 -24.98 -0.57
CA TYR A 330 -11.19 -25.48 0.43
C TYR A 330 -11.43 -27.01 0.34
N ASN A 331 -10.75 -27.71 -0.58
CA ASN A 331 -10.81 -29.17 -0.81
C ASN A 331 -9.40 -29.77 -0.85
#